data_AF-A0A0Q9LMS4-F1
#
_entry.id   AF-A0A0Q9LMS4-F1
#
_cell.length_a   1.000
_cell.length_b   1.000
_cell.length_c   1.000
_cell.angle_alpha   90.00
_cell.angle_beta   90.00
_cell.angle_gamma   90.00
#
_symmetry.space_group_name_H-M   'P 1'
#
loop_
_entity.id
_entity.type
_entity.pdbx_description
1 polymer ?
#
loop_
_entity_poly.entity_id
_entity_poly.type
_entity_poly.pdbx_seq_one_letter_code
_entity_poly.pdbx_strand_id
1 'polypeptide(L)'
;MMRPVEAVQWADALDVDVRDVPAVLGLEVSRMDGMRHEMAKVQQELAEAPNRDIAVGIWRAVSAWSAAQGQLMAIAADARRTA
;
A
#
# COMPACT_ATOMS: atom_id res chain seq x y z
N MET A 1 11.16 7.29 12.83
CA MET A 1 12.36 6.47 12.58
C MET A 1 12.01 5.08 13.02
N MET A 2 12.20 4.11 12.12
CA MET A 2 11.78 2.73 12.32
C MET A 2 12.61 2.11 13.43
N ARG A 3 11.96 1.43 14.36
CA ARG A 3 12.65 0.76 15.46
C ARG A 3 13.30 -0.53 14.93
N PRO A 4 14.46 -0.97 15.47
CA PRO A 4 15.11 -2.21 15.00
C PRO A 4 14.20 -3.44 15.03
N VAL A 5 13.33 -3.55 16.05
CA VAL A 5 12.34 -4.63 16.13
C VAL A 5 11.32 -4.60 14.99
N GLU A 6 10.95 -3.41 14.51
CA GLU A 6 10.02 -3.26 13.39
C GLU A 6 10.71 -3.64 12.08
N ALA A 7 11.99 -3.30 11.90
CA ALA A 7 12.76 -3.70 10.72
C ALA A 7 12.89 -5.23 10.62
N VAL A 8 13.09 -5.93 11.75
CA VAL A 8 13.11 -7.40 11.79
C VAL A 8 11.73 -7.98 11.46
N GLN A 9 10.65 -7.40 12.02
CA GLN A 9 9.29 -7.85 11.69
C GLN A 9 8.95 -7.69 10.21
N TRP A 10 9.41 -6.60 9.58
CA TRP A 10 9.25 -6.41 8.14
C TRP A 10 10.10 -7.37 7.31
N ALA A 11 11.34 -7.63 7.74
CA ALA A 11 12.20 -8.62 7.10
C ALA A 11 11.57 -10.02 7.12
N ASP A 12 11.04 -10.44 8.28
CA ASP A 12 10.34 -11.71 8.45
C ASP A 12 9.05 -11.77 7.61
N ALA A 13 8.26 -10.68 7.61
CA ALA A 13 6.99 -10.64 6.88
C ALA A 13 7.17 -10.63 5.35
N LEU A 14 8.28 -10.08 4.87
CA LEU A 14 8.61 -9.99 3.45
C LEU A 14 9.52 -11.13 2.96
N ASP A 15 10.00 -11.98 3.89
CA ASP A 15 10.96 -13.05 3.62
C ASP A 15 12.27 -12.54 2.97
N VAL A 16 12.87 -11.51 3.56
CA VAL A 16 14.08 -10.84 3.07
C VAL A 16 15.09 -10.55 4.19
N ASP A 17 16.34 -10.23 3.84
CA ASP A 17 17.32 -9.72 4.80
C ASP A 17 16.89 -8.33 5.31
N VAL A 18 17.13 -8.03 6.59
CA VAL A 18 16.83 -6.73 7.21
C VAL A 18 17.45 -5.56 6.41
N ARG A 19 18.61 -5.78 5.79
CA ARG A 19 19.30 -4.76 4.96
C ARG A 19 18.57 -4.46 3.66
N ASP A 20 17.75 -5.38 3.17
CA ASP A 20 17.00 -5.25 1.92
C ASP A 20 15.60 -4.65 2.13
N VAL A 21 15.11 -4.59 3.39
CA VAL A 21 13.79 -4.04 3.76
C VAL A 21 13.52 -2.67 3.14
N PRO A 22 14.43 -1.67 3.17
CA PRO A 22 14.17 -0.37 2.55
C PRO A 22 13.91 -0.45 1.04
N ALA A 23 14.65 -1.30 0.34
CA ALA A 23 14.53 -1.46 -1.11
C ALA A 23 13.21 -2.17 -1.47
N VAL A 24 12.88 -3.25 -0.75
CA VAL A 24 11.67 -4.05 -0.97
C VAL A 24 10.41 -3.23 -0.66
N LEU A 25 10.38 -2.50 0.46
CA LEU A 25 9.28 -1.59 0.78
C LEU A 25 9.09 -0.51 -0.29
N GLY A 26 10.18 0.00 -0.87
CA GLY A 26 10.11 0.93 -2.01
C GLY A 26 9.49 0.32 -3.27
N LEU A 27 9.76 -0.95 -3.54
CA LEU A 27 9.12 -1.70 -4.64
C LEU A 27 7.63 -1.91 -4.37
N GLU A 28 7.25 -2.27 -3.15
CA GLU A 28 5.83 -2.45 -2.79
C GLU A 28 5.04 -1.14 -2.90
N VAL A 29 5.62 -0.01 -2.47
CA VAL A 29 5.03 1.33 -2.71
C VAL A 29 4.83 1.57 -4.20
N SER A 30 5.83 1.27 -5.03
CA SER A 30 5.76 1.47 -6.48
C SER A 30 4.69 0.58 -7.14
N ARG A 31 4.52 -0.66 -6.66
CA ARG A 31 3.45 -1.57 -7.10
C ARG A 31 2.07 -1.02 -6.74
N MET A 32 1.90 -0.52 -5.51
CA MET A 32 0.65 0.12 -5.10
C MET A 32 0.37 1.38 -5.93
N ASP A 33 1.36 2.21 -6.23
CA ASP A 33 1.17 3.37 -7.10
C ASP A 33 0.68 2.98 -8.50
N GLY A 34 1.20 1.87 -9.06
CA GLY A 34 0.71 1.32 -10.33
C GLY A 34 -0.76 0.89 -10.26
N MET A 35 -1.17 0.26 -9.16
CA MET A 35 -2.57 -0.14 -8.95
C MET A 35 -3.52 1.04 -8.75
N ARG A 36 -3.05 2.20 -8.26
CA ARG A 36 -3.88 3.38 -8.02
C ARG A 36 -4.67 3.79 -9.26
N HIS A 37 -4.00 3.76 -10.41
CA HIS A 37 -4.61 4.20 -11.66
C HIS A 37 -5.72 3.26 -12.11
N GLU A 38 -5.53 1.95 -11.95
CA GLU A 38 -6.56 0.95 -12.26
C GLU A 38 -7.74 1.02 -11.28
N MET A 39 -7.48 1.24 -9.98
CA MET A 39 -8.54 1.43 -8.99
C MET A 39 -9.38 2.69 -9.25
N ALA A 40 -8.76 3.77 -9.75
CA ALA A 40 -9.47 4.99 -10.13
C ALA A 40 -10.41 4.75 -11.33
N LYS A 41 -9.98 3.97 -12.33
CA LYS A 41 -10.83 3.57 -13.47
C LYS A 41 -12.02 2.73 -13.01
N VAL A 42 -11.76 1.72 -12.18
CA VAL A 42 -12.80 0.86 -11.58
C VAL A 42 -13.82 1.72 -10.83
N GLN A 43 -13.37 2.69 -10.03
CA GLN A 43 -14.27 3.61 -9.33
C GLN A 43 -15.12 4.45 -10.29
N GLN A 44 -14.54 4.96 -11.39
CA GLN A 44 -15.25 5.76 -12.39
C GLN A 44 -16.31 4.93 -13.12
N GLU A 45 -15.94 3.76 -13.64
CA GLU A 45 -16.85 2.87 -14.37
C GLU A 45 -18.01 2.39 -13.49
N LEU A 46 -17.77 2.21 -12.19
CA LEU A 46 -18.78 1.75 -11.25
C LEU A 46 -19.59 2.87 -10.60
N ALA A 47 -19.11 4.12 -10.63
CA ALA A 47 -19.93 5.26 -10.24
C ALA A 47 -21.15 5.42 -11.17
N GLU A 48 -21.02 4.94 -12.41
CA GLU A 48 -22.10 4.90 -13.41
C GLU A 48 -22.94 3.62 -13.33
N ALA A 49 -22.56 2.65 -12.49
CA ALA A 49 -23.30 1.39 -12.36
C ALA A 49 -24.61 1.57 -11.58
N PRO A 50 -25.73 0.99 -12.05
CA PRO A 50 -27.04 1.14 -11.41
C PRO A 50 -27.15 0.43 -10.05
N ASN A 51 -26.23 -0.49 -9.73
CA ASN A 51 -26.25 -1.22 -8.46
C ASN A 51 -25.51 -0.43 -7.36
N ARG A 52 -26.29 0.26 -6.53
CA ARG A 52 -25.80 1.10 -5.44
C ARG A 52 -24.99 0.33 -4.37
N ASP A 53 -25.34 -0.92 -4.09
CA ASP A 53 -24.62 -1.72 -3.07
C ASP A 53 -23.22 -2.09 -3.55
N ILE A 54 -23.10 -2.42 -4.84
CA ILE A 54 -21.80 -2.67 -5.50
C ILE A 54 -20.97 -1.38 -5.47
N ALA A 55 -21.54 -0.24 -5.86
CA ALA A 55 -20.83 1.04 -5.84
C ALA A 55 -20.31 1.40 -4.43
N VAL A 56 -21.11 1.19 -3.38
CA VAL A 56 -20.69 1.40 -1.99
C VAL A 56 -19.59 0.42 -1.58
N GLY A 57 -19.69 -0.85 -1.97
CA GLY A 57 -18.67 -1.87 -1.71
C GLY A 57 -17.31 -1.51 -2.31
N ILE A 58 -17.29 -1.12 -3.59
CA ILE A 58 -16.06 -0.68 -4.25
C ILE A 58 -15.51 0.60 -3.62
N TRP A 59 -16.35 1.58 -3.31
CA TRP A 59 -15.88 2.81 -2.66
C TRP A 59 -15.16 2.52 -1.34
N ARG A 60 -15.71 1.60 -0.52
CA ARG A 60 -15.07 1.17 0.74
C ARG A 60 -13.74 0.47 0.48
N ALA A 61 -13.68 -0.42 -0.52
CA ALA A 61 -12.44 -1.12 -0.87
C ALA A 61 -11.35 -0.16 -1.35
N VAL A 62 -11.68 0.79 -2.24
CA VAL A 62 -10.75 1.85 -2.71
C VAL A 62 -10.26 2.70 -1.55
N SER A 63 -11.15 3.09 -0.64
CA SER A 63 -10.81 3.91 0.52
C SER A 63 -9.86 3.18 1.47
N ALA A 64 -10.15 1.91 1.78
CA ALA A 64 -9.28 1.06 2.61
C ALA A 64 -7.91 0.85 1.97
N TRP A 65 -7.88 0.60 0.66
CA TRP A 65 -6.65 0.45 -0.10
C TRP A 65 -5.80 1.72 -0.10
N SER A 66 -6.40 2.89 -0.31
CA SER A 66 -5.71 4.19 -0.27
C SER A 66 -5.12 4.48 1.11
N ALA A 67 -5.86 4.15 2.18
CA ALA A 67 -5.35 4.27 3.55
C ALA A 67 -4.14 3.35 3.79
N ALA A 68 -4.20 2.10 3.34
CA ALA A 68 -3.08 1.16 3.42
C ALA A 68 -1.87 1.65 2.62
N GLN A 69 -2.08 2.24 1.44
CA GLN A 69 -1.01 2.83 0.64
C GLN A 69 -0.28 3.93 1.41
N GLY A 70 -1.03 4.86 2.01
CA GLY A 70 -0.45 5.95 2.80
C GLY A 70 0.37 5.44 3.98
N GLN A 71 -0.10 4.39 4.66
CA GLN A 71 0.64 3.76 5.75
C GLN A 71 1.94 3.12 5.24
N LEU A 72 1.88 2.35 4.15
CA LEU A 72 3.08 1.72 3.57
C LEU A 72 4.11 2.77 3.12
N MET A 73 3.67 3.86 2.49
CA MET A 73 4.56 4.97 2.11
C MET A 73 5.26 5.58 3.33
N ALA A 74 4.54 5.76 4.44
CA ALA A 74 5.12 6.27 5.68
C ALA A 74 6.18 5.32 6.24
N ILE A 75 5.88 4.01 6.26
CA ILE A 75 6.79 2.95 6.72
C ILE A 75 8.04 2.89 5.83
N ALA A 76 7.88 2.88 4.51
CA ALA A 76 8.99 2.86 3.55
C ALA A 76 9.89 4.10 3.68
N ALA A 77 9.27 5.28 3.83
CA ALA A 77 10.01 6.52 4.09
C ALA A 77 10.79 6.46 5.40
N ASP A 78 10.25 5.77 6.41
CA ASP A 78 10.92 5.62 7.70
C ASP A 78 12.08 4.62 7.65
N ALA A 79 11.88 3.48 6.99
CA ALA A 79 12.92 2.47 6.74
C ALA A 79 14.12 3.08 5.99
N ARG A 80 13.86 3.94 4.99
CA ARG A 80 14.90 4.62 4.22
C ARG A 80 15.73 5.60 5.05
N ARG A 81 15.15 6.21 6.10
CA ARG A 81 15.90 7.13 6.99
C ARG A 81 16.77 6.41 8.01
N THR A 82 16.52 5.14 8.25
CA THR A 82 17.23 4.32 9.25
C THR A 82 18.27 3.37 8.65
N ALA A 83 18.33 3.25 7.33
CA ALA A 83 19.34 2.50 6.58
C ALA A 83 20.58 3.34 6.32
#